data_AF-A0A9D2A2S9-F1
#
_entry.id   AF-A0A9D2A2S9-F1
#
_cell.length_a   1.000
_cell.length_b   1.000
_cell.length_c   1.000
_cell.angle_alpha   90.00
_cell.angle_beta   90.00
_cell.angle_gamma   90.00
#
_symmetry.space_group_name_H-M   'P 1'
#
loop_
_entity.id
_entity.type
_entity.pdbx_description
1 polymer ?
#
loop_
_entity_poly.entity_id
_entity_poly.type
_entity_poly.pdbx_seq_one_letter_code
_entity_poly.pdbx_strand_id
1 'polypeptide(L)'
;MKHIYIKDADCRKIIVEVTEEVAQAYRESMREEWRGDAKERYHTISLGAVADAGHEFADENACIEDVLIREEDDAARQEHLEKLSEAVEHLTPLQRATVY
;
A
#
# COMPACT_ATOMS: atom_id res chain seq x y z
N MET A 1 -44.94 -24.03 5.75
CA MET A 1 -44.70 -22.57 5.76
C MET A 1 -43.30 -22.36 6.30
N LYS A 2 -42.54 -21.44 5.70
CA LYS A 2 -41.22 -21.02 6.17
C LYS A 2 -41.19 -19.53 6.36
N HIS A 3 -40.31 -19.08 7.24
CA HIS A 3 -40.08 -17.66 7.47
C HIS A 3 -38.89 -17.18 6.66
N ILE A 4 -39.04 -16.03 6.01
CA ILE A 4 -37.95 -15.25 5.43
C ILE A 4 -37.83 -13.91 6.14
N TYR A 5 -36.62 -13.35 6.15
CA TYR A 5 -36.32 -12.07 6.76
C TYR A 5 -36.07 -11.05 5.66
N ILE A 6 -36.81 -9.95 5.67
CA ILE A 6 -36.65 -8.85 4.70
C ILE A 6 -36.53 -7.54 5.49
N LYS A 7 -35.82 -6.56 4.94
CA LYS A 7 -35.81 -5.20 5.49
C LYS A 7 -36.93 -4.37 4.85
N ASP A 8 -37.67 -3.61 5.64
CA ASP A 8 -38.63 -2.64 5.10
C ASP A 8 -37.94 -1.37 4.58
N ALA A 9 -38.74 -0.44 4.07
CA ALA A 9 -38.28 0.86 3.58
C ALA A 9 -37.54 1.68 4.67
N ASP A 10 -37.83 1.43 5.94
CA ASP A 10 -37.19 2.05 7.11
C ASP A 10 -36.00 1.21 7.65
N CYS A 11 -35.53 0.24 6.86
CA CYS A 11 -34.44 -0.69 7.21
C CYS A 11 -34.69 -1.60 8.42
N ARG A 12 -35.94 -1.79 8.86
CA ARG A 12 -36.31 -2.66 9.98
C ARG A 12 -36.48 -4.10 9.50
N LYS A 13 -36.05 -5.06 10.32
CA LYS A 13 -36.18 -6.50 10.01
C LYS A 13 -37.62 -6.95 10.22
N ILE A 14 -38.25 -7.44 9.16
CA ILE A 14 -39.60 -8.02 9.18
C ILE A 14 -39.49 -9.52 8.86
N ILE A 15 -40.29 -10.31 9.55
CA ILE A 15 -40.43 -11.76 9.32
C ILE A 15 -41.69 -11.99 8.50
N VAL A 16 -41.55 -12.64 7.33
CA VAL A 16 -42.68 -12.94 6.44
C VAL A 16 -42.83 -14.46 6.34
N GLU A 17 -44.03 -14.96 6.61
CA GLU A 17 -44.40 -16.36 6.35
C GLU A 17 -44.69 -16.56 4.86
N VAL A 18 -44.01 -17.52 4.27
CA VAL A 18 -44.11 -17.86 2.85
C VAL A 18 -44.15 -19.37 2.66
N THR A 19 -44.53 -19.79 1.45
CA THR A 19 -44.45 -21.19 1.02
C THR A 19 -42.99 -21.64 0.91
N GLU A 20 -42.77 -22.95 0.93
CA GLU A 20 -41.43 -23.54 0.82
C GLU A 20 -40.72 -23.10 -0.47
N GLU A 21 -41.44 -23.13 -1.59
CA GLU A 21 -40.94 -22.79 -2.93
C GLU A 21 -40.42 -21.35 -2.98
N VAL A 22 -41.17 -20.40 -2.41
CA VAL A 22 -40.78 -18.99 -2.35
C VAL A 22 -39.57 -18.80 -1.44
N ALA A 23 -39.52 -19.49 -0.29
CA ALA A 23 -38.35 -19.44 0.59
C ALA A 23 -37.09 -20.02 -0.07
N GLN A 24 -37.24 -21.04 -0.90
CA GLN A 24 -36.13 -21.62 -1.66
C GLN A 24 -35.61 -20.68 -2.75
N ALA A 25 -36.51 -20.12 -3.56
CA ALA A 25 -36.17 -19.15 -4.61
C ALA A 25 -35.48 -17.90 -4.01
N TYR A 26 -35.99 -17.39 -2.89
CA TYR A 26 -35.40 -16.24 -2.20
C TYR A 26 -33.94 -16.50 -1.76
N ARG A 27 -33.67 -17.69 -1.18
CA ARG A 27 -32.31 -18.06 -0.77
C ARG A 27 -31.37 -18.30 -1.93
N GLU A 28 -31.89 -18.70 -3.08
CA GLU A 28 -31.08 -18.91 -4.29
C GLU A 28 -30.68 -17.57 -4.89
N SER A 29 -31.63 -16.63 -5.01
CA SER A 29 -31.36 -15.25 -5.43
C SER A 29 -30.32 -14.55 -4.54
N MET A 30 -30.45 -14.62 -3.21
CA MET A 30 -29.43 -14.06 -2.31
C MET A 30 -28.05 -14.70 -2.49
N ARG A 31 -27.99 -16.01 -2.76
CA ARG A 31 -26.71 -16.69 -3.00
C ARG A 31 -26.07 -16.26 -4.31
N GLU A 32 -26.86 -16.00 -5.34
CA GLU A 32 -26.37 -15.48 -6.62
C GLU A 32 -25.82 -14.06 -6.47
N GLU A 33 -26.54 -13.18 -5.78
CA GLU A 33 -26.09 -11.83 -5.45
C GLU A 33 -24.76 -11.85 -4.68
N TRP A 34 -24.67 -12.65 -3.61
CA TRP A 34 -23.43 -12.78 -2.83
C TRP A 34 -22.26 -13.32 -3.64
N ARG A 35 -22.50 -14.22 -4.60
CA ARG A 35 -21.45 -14.70 -5.52
C ARG A 35 -21.01 -13.59 -6.48
N GLY A 36 -21.94 -12.77 -6.95
CA GLY A 36 -21.65 -11.58 -7.76
C GLY A 36 -20.75 -10.61 -7.01
N ASP A 37 -21.19 -10.19 -5.82
CA ASP A 37 -20.44 -9.27 -4.95
C ASP A 37 -19.04 -9.80 -4.61
N ALA A 38 -18.93 -11.09 -4.28
CA ALA A 38 -17.64 -11.71 -3.96
C ALA A 38 -16.70 -11.71 -5.18
N LYS A 39 -17.24 -12.02 -6.36
CA LYS A 39 -16.49 -11.99 -7.63
C LYS A 39 -16.04 -10.58 -7.97
N GLU A 40 -16.92 -9.60 -7.81
CA GLU A 40 -16.61 -8.19 -8.05
C GLU A 40 -15.49 -7.73 -7.10
N ARG A 41 -15.62 -7.94 -5.79
CA ARG A 41 -14.56 -7.58 -4.83
C ARG A 41 -13.21 -8.23 -5.11
N TYR A 42 -13.19 -9.47 -5.60
CA TYR A 42 -11.95 -10.16 -5.92
C TYR A 42 -11.29 -9.63 -7.20
N HIS A 43 -12.08 -9.20 -8.19
CA HIS A 43 -11.58 -8.77 -9.50
C HIS A 43 -11.56 -7.24 -9.71
N THR A 44 -12.15 -6.47 -8.81
CA THR A 44 -12.11 -5.00 -8.81
C THR A 44 -11.34 -4.53 -7.59
N ILE A 45 -10.02 -4.67 -7.64
CA ILE A 45 -9.18 -3.82 -6.80
C ILE A 45 -9.32 -2.42 -7.42
N SER A 46 -10.00 -1.52 -6.72
CA SER A 46 -10.10 -0.13 -7.19
C SER A 46 -8.69 0.48 -7.24
N LEU A 47 -8.43 1.34 -8.22
CA LEU A 47 -7.17 2.10 -8.25
C LEU A 47 -6.94 2.88 -6.94
N GLY A 48 -8.02 3.28 -6.27
CA GLY A 48 -7.96 3.84 -4.91
C GLY A 48 -7.41 2.86 -3.86
N ALA A 49 -7.81 1.58 -3.87
CA ALA A 49 -7.24 0.57 -2.98
C ALA A 49 -5.76 0.27 -3.28
N VAL A 50 -5.30 0.45 -4.52
CA VAL A 50 -3.88 0.36 -4.88
C VAL A 50 -3.11 1.59 -4.39
N ALA A 51 -3.69 2.77 -4.48
CA ALA A 51 -3.14 4.00 -3.94
C ALA A 51 -3.07 3.98 -2.39
N ASP A 52 -4.12 3.50 -1.74
CA ASP A 52 -4.21 3.37 -0.27
C ASP A 52 -3.29 2.27 0.28
N ALA A 53 -2.94 1.25 -0.54
CA ALA A 53 -2.01 0.18 -0.18
C ALA A 53 -0.53 0.59 -0.17
N GLY A 54 -0.23 1.89 -0.35
CA GLY A 54 1.13 2.41 -0.20
C GLY A 54 2.07 2.06 -1.36
N HIS A 55 1.52 1.80 -2.55
CA HIS A 55 2.30 2.14 -3.75
C HIS A 55 2.33 3.66 -3.83
N GLU A 56 3.24 4.25 -3.04
CA GLU A 56 3.86 5.53 -3.31
C GLU A 56 4.24 5.52 -4.78
N PHE A 57 3.35 6.03 -5.63
CA PHE A 57 3.80 6.65 -6.86
C PHE A 57 4.82 7.66 -6.37
N ALA A 58 6.08 7.42 -6.76
CA ALA A 58 7.22 8.26 -6.42
C ALA A 58 6.74 9.69 -6.33
N ASP A 59 6.96 10.33 -5.18
CA ASP A 59 6.64 11.74 -4.93
C ASP A 59 6.81 12.50 -6.26
N GLU A 60 5.73 13.06 -6.81
CA GLU A 60 5.73 13.65 -8.16
C GLU A 60 6.84 14.70 -8.33
N ASN A 61 7.39 15.20 -7.21
CA ASN A 61 8.47 16.19 -7.16
C ASN A 61 9.88 15.59 -6.91
N ALA A 62 9.99 14.30 -6.61
CA ALA A 62 11.29 13.65 -6.44
C ALA A 62 11.89 13.34 -7.81
N CYS A 63 12.75 14.23 -8.29
CA CYS A 63 13.58 13.97 -9.46
C CYS A 63 14.52 12.79 -9.14
N ILE A 64 14.30 11.65 -9.80
CA ILE A 64 15.10 10.44 -9.62
C ILE A 64 16.58 10.72 -9.91
N GLU A 65 16.86 11.59 -10.88
CA GLU A 65 18.22 12.03 -11.21
C GLU A 65 18.89 12.73 -10.01
N ASP A 66 18.18 13.61 -9.29
CA ASP A 66 18.72 14.28 -8.10
C ASP A 66 19.02 13.29 -6.98
N VAL A 67 18.22 12.23 -6.84
CA VAL A 67 18.45 11.17 -5.84
C VAL A 67 19.72 10.40 -6.18
N LEU A 68 19.86 9.98 -7.43
CA LEU A 68 21.04 9.24 -7.89
C LEU A 68 22.32 10.09 -7.81
N ILE A 69 22.26 11.36 -8.21
CA ILE A 69 23.39 12.29 -8.08
C ILE A 69 23.82 12.44 -6.62
N ARG A 70 22.87 12.57 -5.69
CA ARG A 70 23.19 12.68 -4.25
C ARG A 70 23.86 11.42 -3.72
N GLU A 71 23.37 10.24 -4.11
CA GLU A 71 23.97 8.96 -3.70
C GLU A 71 25.40 8.80 -4.23
N GLU A 72 25.63 9.16 -5.50
CA GLU A 72 26.97 9.16 -6.10
C GLU A 72 27.92 10.16 -5.41
N ASP A 73 27.44 11.37 -5.13
CA ASP A 73 28.20 12.40 -4.42
C ASP A 73 28.55 11.96 -2.99
N ASP A 74 27.61 11.32 -2.28
CA ASP A 74 27.83 10.80 -0.93
C ASP A 74 28.86 9.68 -0.92
N ALA A 75 28.78 8.76 -1.88
CA ALA A 75 29.77 7.69 -2.05
C ALA A 75 31.17 8.25 -2.34
N ALA A 76 31.27 9.23 -3.26
CA ALA A 76 32.55 9.88 -3.57
C ALA A 76 33.12 10.66 -2.38
N ARG A 77 32.27 11.37 -1.62
CA ARG A 77 32.68 12.06 -0.38
C ARG A 77 33.26 11.08 0.63
N GLN A 78 32.59 9.95 0.83
CA GLN A 78 33.03 8.93 1.78
C GLN A 78 34.39 8.34 1.36
N GLU A 79 34.57 8.00 0.09
CA GLU A 79 35.85 7.50 -0.44
C GLU A 79 36.98 8.53 -0.25
N HIS A 80 36.69 9.82 -0.46
CA HIS A 80 37.66 10.89 -0.24
C HIS A 80 38.03 11.06 1.22
N LEU A 81 37.07 10.96 2.15
CA LEU A 81 37.34 11.02 3.58
C LEU A 81 38.22 9.84 4.04
N GLU A 82 37.97 8.63 3.52
CA GLU A 82 38.78 7.45 3.80
C GLU A 82 40.22 7.66 3.36
N LYS A 83 40.43 8.07 2.09
CA LYS A 83 41.77 8.40 1.57
C LYS A 83 42.47 9.52 2.35
N LEU A 84 41.73 10.55 2.76
CA LEU A 84 42.28 11.63 3.57
C LEU A 84 42.69 11.13 4.96
N SER A 85 41.89 10.27 5.58
CA SER A 85 42.20 9.70 6.88
C SER A 85 43.48 8.86 6.83
N GLU A 86 43.64 8.02 5.81
CA GLU A 86 44.86 7.24 5.56
C GLU A 86 46.06 8.16 5.31
N ALA A 87 45.89 9.22 4.51
CA ALA A 87 46.98 10.16 4.25
C ALA A 87 47.42 10.92 5.51
N VAL A 88 46.50 11.24 6.42
CA VAL A 88 46.81 11.90 7.70
C VAL A 88 47.70 11.04 8.59
N GLU A 89 47.54 9.71 8.57
CA GLU A 89 48.38 8.79 9.36
C GLU A 89 49.85 8.89 8.96
N HIS A 90 50.11 9.09 7.67
CA HIS A 90 51.45 9.18 7.09
C HIS A 90 52.10 10.57 7.16
N LEU A 91 51.43 11.58 7.73
CA LEU A 91 51.97 12.93 7.84
C LEU A 91 53.16 13.00 8.81
N THR A 92 54.19 13.75 8.41
CA THR A 92 55.33 14.05 9.29
C THR A 92 54.90 14.95 10.45
N PRO A 93 55.63 14.97 11.58
CA PRO A 93 55.26 15.77 12.76
C PRO A 93 55.06 17.27 12.48
N LEU A 94 55.85 17.85 11.57
CA LEU A 94 55.72 19.25 11.16
C LEU A 94 54.46 19.50 10.32
N GLN A 95 54.09 18.58 9.43
CA GLN A 95 52.86 18.68 8.64
C GLN A 95 51.62 18.47 9.50
N ARG A 96 51.68 17.57 10.48
CA ARG A 96 50.59 17.33 11.42
C ARG A 96 50.29 18.55 12.29
N ALA A 97 51.32 19.31 12.67
CA ALA A 97 51.17 20.57 13.40
C ALA A 97 50.50 21.69 12.59
N THR A 98 50.39 21.55 11.26
CA THR A 98 49.72 22.52 10.39
C THR A 98 48.28 22.13 10.03
N VAL A 99 47.87 20.89 10.30
CA VAL A 99 46.48 20.44 10.15
C VAL A 99 45.78 20.65 11.49
N TYR A 100 45.01 21.74 11.61
CA TYR A 100 44.16 22.07 12.77
C TYR A 100 42.71 21.71 12.48
#